data_AF-A0A1D2RA74-F1
#
_entry.id   AF-A0A1D2RA74-F1
#
_cell.length_a   1.000
_cell.length_b   1.000
_cell.length_c   1.000
_cell.angle_alpha   90.00
_cell.angle_beta   90.00
_cell.angle_gamma   90.00
#
_symmetry.space_group_name_H-M   'P 1'
#
loop_
_entity.id
_entity.type
_entity.pdbx_description
1 polymer ?
#
loop_
_entity_poly.entity_id
_entity_poly.type
_entity_poly.pdbx_seq_one_letter_code
_entity_poly.pdbx_strand_id
1 'polypeptide(L)'
;MVLIGDPAVDILIVAAALAMMSALITKVTLGEEGRKSREKMKEMQKQLKAAQKSKNMKKMQKIQKEMMAAMMENLQHSFKPMLVTIIPFILIFGWLYSTYGVGETDYLFIHVVGKGGEHLFTWNDVPGDGSGQFEQFLAGELEINWLENAQINKSKDNRTITVTNGENSLTAELKKEKNRVAISPKDGKTREYVLMEEDGKMNVYVERSVIEILGVGLTWFWWYLICVFAISIPINKLLKNY
;
A
#
# COMPACT_ATOMS: atom_id res chain seq x y z
N MET A 1 1.07 -16.46 29.90
CA MET A 1 -0.33 -16.10 30.20
C MET A 1 -0.40 -14.58 30.17
N VAL A 2 -0.55 -14.00 28.97
CA VAL A 2 -0.76 -12.55 28.82
C VAL A 2 -2.27 -12.36 28.94
N LEU A 3 -2.69 -11.60 29.95
CA LEU A 3 -4.08 -11.23 30.16
C LEU A 3 -4.54 -10.47 28.91
N ILE A 4 -5.42 -11.09 28.12
CA ILE A 4 -6.08 -10.45 26.98
C ILE A 4 -7.07 -9.45 27.60
N GLY A 5 -6.63 -8.19 27.72
CA GLY A 5 -7.55 -7.08 27.92
C GLY A 5 -8.40 -6.89 26.67
N ASP A 6 -9.50 -6.17 26.80
CA ASP A 6 -10.25 -5.68 25.64
C ASP A 6 -9.27 -4.97 24.67
N PRO A 7 -9.21 -5.35 23.38
CA PRO A 7 -8.32 -4.72 22.39
C PRO A 7 -8.37 -3.19 22.41
N ALA A 8 -9.51 -2.60 22.77
CA ALA A 8 -9.64 -1.15 22.91
C ALA A 8 -8.75 -0.57 24.02
N VAL A 9 -8.59 -1.27 25.14
CA VAL A 9 -7.76 -0.83 26.28
C VAL A 9 -6.29 -0.91 25.94
N ASP A 10 -5.86 -1.97 25.26
CA ASP A 10 -4.47 -2.15 24.84
C ASP A 10 -4.06 -1.10 23.82
N ILE A 11 -4.92 -0.81 22.84
CA ILE A 11 -4.72 0.29 21.87
C ILE A 11 -4.64 1.65 22.57
N LEU A 12 -5.49 1.89 23.58
CA LEU A 12 -5.50 3.14 24.33
C LEU A 12 -4.21 3.35 25.12
N ILE A 13 -3.68 2.30 25.76
CA ILE A 13 -2.40 2.35 26.50
C ILE A 13 -1.24 2.63 25.54
N VAL A 14 -1.21 1.93 24.39
CA VAL A 14 -0.21 2.13 23.34
C VAL A 14 -0.26 3.55 22.78
N ALA A 15 -1.45 4.08 22.50
CA ALA A 15 -1.63 5.44 22.00
C ALA A 15 -1.14 6.50 23.00
N ALA A 16 -1.43 6.32 24.29
CA ALA A 16 -0.94 7.20 25.35
C ALA A 16 0.59 7.17 25.46
N ALA A 17 1.21 5.99 25.39
CA ALA A 17 2.66 5.83 25.40
C ALA A 17 3.35 6.48 24.18
N LEU A 18 2.77 6.30 22.98
CA LEU A 18 3.27 6.92 21.75
C LEU A 18 3.17 8.44 21.77
N ALA A 19 2.04 8.98 22.26
CA ALA A 19 1.87 10.43 22.41
C ALA A 19 2.91 11.02 23.38
N MET A 20 3.17 10.33 24.49
CA MET A 20 4.16 10.76 25.49
C MET A 20 5.59 10.72 24.95
N MET A 21 5.97 9.62 24.28
CA MET A 21 7.29 9.51 23.63
C MET A 21 7.48 10.58 22.55
N SER A 22 6.46 10.78 21.71
CA SER A 22 6.48 11.81 20.66
C SER A 22 6.67 13.21 21.24
N ALA A 23 5.95 13.54 22.32
CA ALA A 23 6.08 14.83 23.00
C ALA A 23 7.49 15.05 23.58
N LEU A 24 8.09 14.03 24.20
CA LEU A 24 9.45 14.11 24.75
C LEU A 24 10.50 14.28 23.66
N ILE A 25 10.41 13.51 22.58
CA ILE A 25 11.36 13.58 21.46
C ILE A 25 11.27 14.93 20.74
N THR A 26 10.05 15.45 20.56
CA THR A 26 9.78 16.78 20.00
C THR A 26 10.39 17.87 20.88
N LYS A 27 10.19 17.79 22.20
CA LYS A 27 10.72 18.78 23.16
C LYS A 27 12.26 18.78 23.21
N VAL A 28 12.88 17.61 23.23
CA VAL A 28 14.35 17.46 23.30
C VAL A 28 15.02 17.97 22.03
N THR A 29 14.43 17.73 20.86
CA THR A 29 15.09 18.09 19.60
C THR A 29 14.83 19.54 19.20
N LEU A 30 13.58 20.01 19.28
CA LEU A 30 13.19 21.29 18.68
C LEU A 30 13.48 22.50 19.56
N GLY A 31 13.76 22.32 20.86
CA GLY A 31 13.95 23.42 21.80
C GLY A 31 15.15 24.32 21.44
N GLU A 32 16.35 23.75 21.35
CA GLU A 32 17.56 24.54 21.11
C GLU A 32 17.90 24.67 19.62
N GLU A 33 17.82 23.58 18.85
CA GLU A 33 18.13 23.56 17.42
C GLU A 33 17.10 24.35 16.60
N GLY A 34 15.81 24.28 16.98
CA GLY A 34 14.75 25.04 16.33
C GLY A 34 14.90 26.56 16.49
N ARG A 35 15.39 27.03 17.64
CA ARG A 35 15.65 28.46 17.87
C ARG A 35 16.83 28.95 17.03
N LYS A 36 17.96 28.23 17.04
CA LYS A 36 19.14 28.54 16.20
C LYS A 36 18.80 28.52 14.71
N SER A 37 18.04 27.53 14.26
CA SER A 37 17.54 27.42 12.88
C SER A 37 16.73 28.64 12.44
N ARG A 38 15.78 29.09 13.28
CA ARG A 38 14.94 30.27 12.99
C ARG A 38 15.73 31.57 12.96
N GLU A 39 16.68 31.75 13.86
CA GLU A 39 17.58 32.92 13.89
C GLU A 39 18.46 32.96 12.64
N LYS A 40 19.11 31.83 12.29
CA LYS A 40 19.94 31.68 11.08
C LYS A 40 19.14 31.96 9.79
N MET A 41 17.91 31.46 9.70
CA MET A 41 17.00 31.72 8.57
C MET A 41 16.60 33.20 8.44
N LYS A 42 16.31 33.88 9.56
CA LYS A 42 15.98 35.32 9.56
C LYS A 42 17.16 36.17 9.09
N GLU A 43 18.37 35.81 9.51
CA GLU A 43 19.59 36.53 9.13
C GLU A 43 19.90 36.35 7.63
N MET A 44 19.84 35.12 7.10
CA MET A 44 20.03 34.88 5.67
C MET A 44 18.97 35.59 4.80
N GLN A 45 17.71 35.63 5.24
CA GLN A 45 16.66 36.38 4.53
C GLN A 45 16.96 37.88 4.47
N LYS A 46 17.48 38.48 5.54
CA LYS A 46 17.90 39.89 5.54
C LYS A 46 19.06 40.12 4.57
N GLN A 47 20.07 39.24 4.59
CA GLN A 47 21.23 39.33 3.70
C GLN A 47 20.84 39.17 2.23
N LEU A 48 19.90 38.28 1.92
CA LEU A 48 19.39 38.08 0.56
C LEU A 48 18.64 39.33 0.05
N LYS A 49 17.76 39.92 0.88
CA LYS A 49 17.04 41.17 0.54
C LYS A 49 18.02 42.33 0.30
N ALA A 50 19.09 42.43 1.10
CA ALA A 50 20.13 43.43 0.90
C ALA A 50 20.95 43.17 -0.38
N ALA A 51 21.30 41.92 -0.66
CA ALA A 51 22.03 41.53 -1.87
C ALA A 51 21.22 41.76 -3.15
N GLN A 52 19.90 41.49 -3.13
CA GLN A 52 18.97 41.75 -4.23
C GLN A 52 18.92 43.24 -4.59
N LYS A 53 18.85 44.13 -3.60
CA LYS A 53 18.86 45.59 -3.81
C LYS A 53 20.17 46.08 -4.44
N SER A 54 21.28 45.44 -4.11
CA SER A 54 22.61 45.77 -4.67
C SER A 54 22.92 45.14 -6.04
N LYS A 55 21.99 44.35 -6.63
CA LYS A 55 22.18 43.55 -7.87
C LYS A 55 23.44 42.66 -7.87
N ASN A 56 24.00 42.32 -6.71
CA ASN A 56 25.25 41.58 -6.62
C ASN A 56 25.00 40.06 -6.77
N MET A 57 25.11 39.57 -8.00
CA MET A 57 24.76 38.19 -8.36
C MET A 57 25.62 37.13 -7.66
N LYS A 58 26.93 37.39 -7.49
CA LYS A 58 27.84 36.47 -6.76
C LYS A 58 27.47 36.34 -5.29
N LYS A 59 27.09 37.45 -4.65
CA LYS A 59 26.65 37.47 -3.25
C LYS A 59 25.31 36.75 -3.08
N MET A 60 24.40 36.91 -4.04
CA MET A 60 23.10 36.22 -4.04
C MET A 60 23.26 34.69 -4.20
N GLN A 61 24.10 34.24 -5.13
CA GLN A 61 24.41 32.80 -5.29
C GLN A 61 25.05 32.21 -4.04
N LYS A 62 25.99 32.93 -3.39
CA LYS A 62 26.61 32.49 -2.14
C LYS A 62 25.58 32.35 -1.01
N ILE A 63 24.72 33.35 -0.82
CA ILE A 63 23.66 33.33 0.20
C ILE A 63 22.66 32.20 -0.08
N GLN A 64 22.29 31.97 -1.35
CA GLN A 64 21.40 30.88 -1.73
C GLN A 64 22.01 29.50 -1.44
N LYS A 65 23.31 29.33 -1.69
CA LYS A 65 24.05 28.10 -1.36
C LYS A 65 24.16 27.88 0.16
N GLU A 66 24.43 28.93 0.93
CA GLU A 66 24.44 28.88 2.40
C GLU A 66 23.04 28.57 2.97
N MET A 67 21.99 29.10 2.34
CA MET A 67 20.59 28.82 2.68
C MET A 67 20.22 27.36 2.40
N MET A 68 20.63 26.82 1.24
CA MET A 68 20.42 25.41 0.92
C MET A 68 21.19 24.49 1.89
N ALA A 69 22.44 24.82 2.20
CA ALA A 69 23.25 24.07 3.15
C ALA A 69 22.63 24.07 4.56
N ALA A 70 22.18 25.23 5.05
CA ALA A 70 21.52 25.33 6.35
C ALA A 70 20.15 24.65 6.40
N MET A 71 19.42 24.61 5.27
CA MET A 71 18.18 23.84 5.15
C MET A 71 18.45 22.34 5.20
N MET A 72 19.50 21.87 4.53
CA MET A 72 19.92 20.47 4.54
C MET A 72 20.44 20.03 5.91
N GLU A 73 21.24 20.88 6.57
CA GLU A 73 21.69 20.70 7.95
C GLU A 73 20.48 20.54 8.89
N ASN A 74 19.52 21.48 8.86
CA ASN A 74 18.30 21.38 9.67
C ASN A 74 17.45 20.14 9.36
N LEU A 75 17.39 19.71 8.09
CA LEU A 75 16.73 18.46 7.72
C LEU A 75 17.43 17.26 8.37
N GLN A 76 18.76 17.16 8.29
CA GLN A 76 19.53 16.09 8.94
C GLN A 76 19.30 16.06 10.47
N HIS A 77 19.24 17.22 11.10
CA HIS A 77 18.88 17.35 12.52
C HIS A 77 17.43 16.92 12.80
N SER A 78 16.50 17.18 11.87
CA SER A 78 15.10 16.76 11.96
C SER A 78 14.88 15.27 11.64
N PHE A 79 15.80 14.62 10.91
CA PHE A 79 15.72 13.20 10.58
C PHE A 79 16.11 12.28 11.74
N LYS A 80 17.06 12.68 12.60
CA LYS A 80 17.46 11.85 13.76
C LYS A 80 16.29 11.52 14.71
N PRO A 81 15.46 12.49 15.15
CA PRO A 81 14.29 12.22 15.98
C PRO A 81 13.27 11.34 15.27
N MET A 82 13.09 11.54 13.97
CA MET A 82 12.18 10.75 13.15
C MET A 82 12.60 9.28 13.09
N LEU A 83 13.89 8.97 12.97
CA LEU A 83 14.37 7.58 13.01
C LEU A 83 14.25 6.96 14.40
N VAL A 84 14.52 7.75 15.45
CA VAL A 84 14.38 7.30 16.84
C VAL A 84 12.92 7.02 17.19
N THR A 85 11.95 7.79 16.67
CA THR A 85 10.52 7.51 16.87
C THR A 85 10.05 6.28 16.09
N ILE A 86 10.62 6.00 14.91
CA ILE A 86 10.21 4.84 14.10
C ILE A 86 10.47 3.51 14.81
N ILE A 87 11.54 3.39 15.61
CA ILE A 87 11.89 2.15 16.32
C ILE A 87 10.77 1.66 17.25
N PRO A 88 10.25 2.46 18.22
CA PRO A 88 9.15 2.02 19.06
C PRO A 88 7.86 1.78 18.28
N PHE A 89 7.58 2.53 17.21
CA PHE A 89 6.45 2.24 16.32
C PHE A 89 6.58 0.84 15.71
N ILE A 90 7.73 0.49 15.13
CA ILE A 90 7.94 -0.84 14.52
C ILE A 90 7.79 -1.96 15.56
N LEU A 91 8.34 -1.79 16.76
CA LEU A 91 8.23 -2.78 17.84
C LEU A 91 6.77 -2.98 18.29
N ILE A 92 6.02 -1.88 18.41
CA ILE A 92 4.61 -1.91 18.79
C ILE A 92 3.76 -2.56 17.69
N PHE A 93 3.94 -2.16 16.43
CA PHE A 93 3.20 -2.74 15.31
C PHE A 93 3.53 -4.23 15.11
N GLY A 94 4.79 -4.64 15.32
CA GLY A 94 5.19 -6.05 15.30
C GLY A 94 4.53 -6.86 16.43
N TRP A 95 4.45 -6.29 17.63
CA TRP A 95 3.75 -6.92 18.75
C TRP A 95 2.23 -6.97 18.57
N LEU A 96 1.61 -5.89 18.08
CA LEU A 96 0.18 -5.86 17.73
C LEU A 96 -0.14 -6.90 16.65
N TYR A 97 0.70 -7.00 15.63
CA TYR A 97 0.59 -8.01 14.57
C TYR A 97 0.65 -9.44 15.14
N SER A 98 1.63 -9.72 16.01
CA SER A 98 1.78 -11.02 16.65
C SER A 98 0.65 -11.36 17.65
N THR A 99 0.03 -10.37 18.28
CA THR A 99 -0.92 -10.56 19.38
C THR A 99 -2.37 -10.65 18.90
N TYR A 100 -2.79 -9.74 18.01
CA TYR A 100 -4.17 -9.69 17.54
C TYR A 100 -4.37 -10.37 16.20
N GLY A 101 -3.30 -10.88 15.58
CA GLY A 101 -3.39 -11.51 14.27
C GLY A 101 -4.15 -10.61 13.31
N VAL A 102 -3.78 -9.32 13.26
CA VAL A 102 -4.34 -8.33 12.31
C VAL A 102 -3.83 -8.66 10.90
N GLY A 103 -4.16 -9.87 10.46
CA GLY A 103 -3.90 -10.49 9.17
C GLY A 103 -5.19 -10.80 8.42
N GLU A 104 -6.36 -10.54 9.01
CA GLU A 104 -7.66 -10.53 8.35
C GLU A 104 -8.44 -9.27 8.74
N THR A 105 -7.92 -8.09 8.37
CA THR A 105 -8.76 -6.90 8.31
C THR A 105 -8.78 -6.41 6.88
N ASP A 106 -9.87 -6.78 6.23
CA ASP A 106 -10.33 -6.44 4.89
C ASP A 106 -10.69 -4.96 4.72
N TYR A 107 -9.91 -4.07 5.36
CA TYR A 107 -10.16 -2.65 5.38
C TYR A 107 -8.95 -1.93 4.77
N LEU A 108 -9.18 -1.34 3.59
CA LEU A 108 -8.28 -0.44 2.85
C LEU A 108 -7.12 -1.05 2.05
N PHE A 109 -7.13 -2.34 1.74
CA PHE A 109 -6.41 -2.80 0.57
C PHE A 109 -7.25 -2.48 -0.66
N ILE A 110 -6.82 -1.50 -1.46
CA ILE A 110 -7.02 -1.64 -2.89
C ILE A 110 -6.44 -3.02 -3.19
N HIS A 111 -7.25 -3.99 -3.61
CA HIS A 111 -6.75 -5.21 -4.22
C HIS A 111 -5.99 -4.77 -5.46
N VAL A 112 -4.72 -4.39 -5.29
CA VAL A 112 -3.79 -4.25 -6.40
C VAL A 112 -3.54 -5.67 -6.82
N VAL A 113 -4.31 -6.07 -7.81
CA VAL A 113 -4.10 -7.23 -8.65
C VAL A 113 -2.65 -7.16 -9.16
N GLY A 114 -1.74 -7.79 -8.43
CA GLY A 114 -0.30 -7.78 -8.70
C GLY A 114 0.11 -9.02 -9.48
N LYS A 115 1.09 -8.86 -10.37
CA LYS A 115 1.60 -9.87 -11.32
C LYS A 115 2.30 -11.10 -10.71
N GLY A 116 2.15 -11.35 -9.40
CA GLY A 116 2.82 -12.47 -8.72
C GLY A 116 1.99 -13.77 -8.62
N GLY A 117 0.77 -13.80 -9.16
CA GLY A 117 -0.05 -15.00 -9.27
C GLY A 117 0.35 -15.87 -10.46
N GLU A 118 0.16 -17.18 -10.36
CA GLU A 118 0.36 -18.10 -11.48
C GLU A 118 -0.73 -17.85 -12.54
N HIS A 119 -0.31 -17.75 -13.81
CA HIS A 119 -1.22 -17.59 -14.94
C HIS A 119 -2.00 -18.88 -15.16
N LEU A 120 -3.33 -18.82 -15.04
CA LEU A 120 -4.21 -19.98 -15.16
C LEU A 120 -4.60 -20.23 -16.61
N PHE A 121 -5.18 -19.23 -17.28
CA PHE A 121 -5.58 -19.30 -18.69
C PHE A 121 -5.96 -17.92 -19.23
N THR A 122 -5.94 -17.79 -20.56
CA THR A 122 -6.45 -16.61 -21.26
C THR A 122 -7.93 -16.78 -21.59
N TRP A 123 -8.79 -15.92 -21.04
CA TRP A 123 -10.24 -15.98 -21.25
C TRP A 123 -10.61 -15.92 -22.73
N ASN A 124 -9.98 -15.04 -23.50
CA ASN A 124 -10.28 -14.82 -24.91
C ASN A 124 -10.04 -16.07 -25.78
N ASP A 125 -9.10 -16.92 -25.38
CA ASP A 125 -8.66 -18.07 -26.17
C ASP A 125 -9.47 -19.34 -25.84
N VAL A 126 -10.50 -19.23 -24.98
CA VAL A 126 -11.43 -20.32 -24.61
C VAL A 126 -12.84 -20.04 -25.13
N PRO A 127 -13.50 -20.98 -25.83
CA PRO A 127 -12.92 -22.22 -26.38
C PRO A 127 -12.00 -21.93 -27.56
N GLY A 128 -10.95 -22.74 -27.74
CA GLY A 128 -9.94 -22.57 -28.80
C GLY A 128 -8.55 -22.97 -28.31
N ASP A 129 -7.54 -22.19 -28.69
CA ASP A 129 -6.13 -22.44 -28.36
C ASP A 129 -5.86 -22.51 -26.84
N GLY A 130 -6.70 -21.85 -26.02
CA GLY A 130 -6.62 -21.86 -24.57
C GLY A 130 -7.41 -22.98 -23.87
N SER A 131 -8.18 -23.79 -24.59
CA SER A 131 -9.06 -24.81 -23.99
C SER A 131 -8.29 -25.83 -23.15
N GLY A 132 -7.15 -26.32 -23.63
CA GLY A 132 -6.36 -27.31 -22.91
C GLY A 132 -5.79 -26.77 -21.59
N GLN A 133 -5.36 -25.50 -21.57
CA GLN A 133 -4.87 -24.86 -20.35
C GLN A 133 -6.01 -24.65 -19.34
N PHE A 134 -7.19 -24.25 -19.83
CA PHE A 134 -8.38 -24.10 -19.01
C PHE A 134 -8.80 -25.44 -18.39
N GLU A 135 -8.83 -26.53 -19.15
CA GLU A 135 -9.13 -27.87 -18.64
C GLU A 135 -8.11 -28.36 -17.61
N GLN A 136 -6.81 -28.14 -17.84
CA GLN A 136 -5.77 -28.48 -16.87
C GLN A 136 -5.97 -27.74 -15.54
N PHE A 137 -6.31 -26.44 -15.59
CA PHE A 137 -6.64 -25.66 -14.42
C PHE A 137 -7.89 -26.22 -13.69
N LEU A 138 -8.96 -26.53 -14.42
CA LEU A 138 -10.17 -27.11 -13.82
C LEU A 138 -9.87 -28.49 -13.19
N ALA A 139 -9.05 -29.32 -13.83
CA ALA A 139 -8.68 -30.63 -13.31
C ALA A 139 -7.78 -30.54 -12.07
N GLY A 140 -6.83 -29.60 -12.05
CA GLY A 140 -5.88 -29.42 -10.96
C GLY A 140 -6.45 -28.66 -9.77
N GLU A 141 -6.76 -27.38 -9.96
CA GLU A 141 -7.16 -26.47 -8.87
C GLU A 141 -8.59 -26.70 -8.40
N LEU A 142 -9.49 -27.05 -9.33
CA LEU A 142 -10.88 -27.32 -9.01
C LEU A 142 -11.20 -28.80 -8.79
N GLU A 143 -10.22 -29.69 -9.01
CA GLU A 143 -10.37 -31.15 -8.89
C GLU A 143 -11.53 -31.73 -9.75
N ILE A 144 -11.79 -31.11 -10.91
CA ILE A 144 -12.88 -31.52 -11.80
C ILE A 144 -12.41 -32.70 -12.67
N ASN A 145 -12.90 -33.90 -12.34
CA ASN A 145 -12.45 -35.16 -12.94
C ASN A 145 -13.23 -35.61 -14.20
N TRP A 146 -14.34 -34.95 -14.53
CA TRP A 146 -15.25 -35.38 -15.62
C TRP A 146 -15.03 -34.66 -16.96
N LEU A 147 -13.85 -34.05 -17.17
CA LEU A 147 -13.57 -33.15 -18.30
C LEU A 147 -13.31 -33.87 -19.64
N GLU A 148 -12.92 -35.15 -19.63
CA GLU A 148 -12.46 -35.88 -20.84
C GLU A 148 -13.42 -35.82 -22.03
N ASN A 149 -14.73 -35.79 -21.77
CA ASN A 149 -15.78 -35.70 -22.79
C ASN A 149 -16.65 -34.44 -22.64
N ALA A 150 -16.15 -33.43 -21.92
CA ALA A 150 -16.91 -32.23 -21.66
C ALA A 150 -16.90 -31.30 -22.88
N GLN A 151 -18.05 -30.71 -23.16
CA GLN A 151 -18.19 -29.66 -24.17
C GLN A 151 -17.98 -28.29 -23.52
N ILE A 152 -17.09 -27.50 -24.10
CA ILE A 152 -16.84 -26.11 -23.71
C ILE A 152 -17.54 -25.19 -24.69
N ASN A 153 -18.53 -24.46 -24.20
CA ASN A 153 -19.28 -23.48 -24.98
C ASN A 153 -19.10 -22.09 -24.36
N LYS A 154 -19.13 -21.06 -25.21
CA LYS A 154 -19.09 -19.67 -24.74
C LYS A 154 -20.32 -18.91 -25.22
N SER A 155 -20.86 -18.07 -24.34
CA SER A 155 -21.99 -17.21 -24.64
C SER A 155 -21.65 -16.22 -25.76
N LYS A 156 -22.66 -15.82 -26.54
CA LYS A 156 -22.50 -14.86 -27.66
C LYS A 156 -21.96 -13.50 -27.21
N ASP A 157 -22.20 -13.12 -25.95
CA ASP A 157 -21.70 -11.88 -25.37
C ASP A 157 -20.30 -12.02 -24.74
N ASN A 158 -19.67 -13.20 -24.86
CA ASN A 158 -18.32 -13.51 -24.40
C ASN A 158 -18.12 -13.34 -22.88
N ARG A 159 -19.22 -13.36 -22.11
CA ARG A 159 -19.19 -13.19 -20.64
C ARG A 159 -19.29 -14.50 -19.87
N THR A 160 -19.74 -15.57 -20.50
CA THR A 160 -19.96 -16.84 -19.80
C THR A 160 -19.37 -17.99 -20.59
N ILE A 161 -18.57 -18.82 -19.92
CA ILE A 161 -18.11 -20.12 -20.43
C ILE A 161 -18.87 -21.20 -19.66
N THR A 162 -19.48 -22.13 -20.39
CA THR A 162 -20.16 -23.29 -19.82
C THR A 162 -19.42 -24.55 -20.24
N VAL A 163 -19.06 -25.37 -19.26
CA VAL A 163 -18.45 -26.69 -19.45
C VAL A 163 -19.43 -27.74 -18.98
N THR A 164 -19.78 -28.71 -19.81
CA THR A 164 -20.74 -29.76 -19.42
C THR A 164 -20.47 -31.07 -20.14
N ASN A 165 -20.71 -32.19 -19.45
CA ASN A 165 -20.71 -33.54 -20.04
C ASN A 165 -22.14 -34.12 -20.14
N GLY A 166 -23.18 -33.29 -19.94
CA GLY A 166 -24.59 -33.69 -19.89
C GLY A 166 -25.12 -33.90 -18.46
N GLU A 167 -24.38 -34.60 -17.60
CA GLU A 167 -24.78 -34.84 -16.19
C GLU A 167 -24.32 -33.72 -15.26
N ASN A 168 -23.04 -33.35 -15.40
CA ASN A 168 -22.36 -32.31 -14.67
C ASN A 168 -22.21 -31.05 -15.51
N SER A 169 -22.14 -29.91 -14.82
CA SER A 169 -21.96 -28.61 -15.47
C SER A 169 -21.16 -27.68 -14.56
N LEU A 170 -20.38 -26.81 -15.19
CA LEU A 170 -19.64 -25.74 -14.54
C LEU A 170 -19.77 -24.47 -15.38
N THR A 171 -20.01 -23.37 -14.70
CA THR A 171 -20.16 -22.05 -15.33
C THR A 171 -19.07 -21.13 -14.83
N ALA A 172 -18.27 -20.60 -15.76
CA ALA A 172 -17.37 -19.48 -15.50
C ALA A 172 -18.00 -18.19 -16.01
N GLU A 173 -18.03 -17.15 -15.19
CA GLU A 173 -18.65 -15.86 -15.48
C GLU A 173 -17.65 -14.72 -15.30
N LEU A 174 -17.57 -13.87 -16.33
CA LEU A 174 -16.69 -12.72 -16.39
C LEU A 174 -17.33 -11.50 -15.71
N LYS A 175 -16.83 -11.15 -14.51
CA LYS A 175 -17.26 -9.96 -13.76
C LYS A 175 -16.29 -8.82 -14.01
N LYS A 176 -16.35 -8.21 -15.20
CA LYS A 176 -15.44 -7.12 -15.62
C LYS A 176 -15.36 -5.98 -14.61
N GLU A 177 -16.50 -5.54 -14.05
CA GLU A 177 -16.54 -4.45 -13.07
C GLU A 177 -15.75 -4.74 -11.79
N LYS A 178 -15.61 -6.02 -11.45
CA LYS A 178 -14.84 -6.48 -10.28
C LYS A 178 -13.43 -6.93 -10.63
N ASN A 179 -13.04 -6.93 -11.91
CA ASN A 179 -11.81 -7.56 -12.39
C ASN A 179 -11.66 -8.99 -11.84
N ARG A 180 -12.72 -9.78 -11.96
CA ARG A 180 -12.77 -11.16 -11.50
C ARG A 180 -13.46 -12.09 -12.49
N VAL A 181 -13.12 -13.37 -12.43
CA VAL A 181 -13.85 -14.48 -13.04
C VAL A 181 -14.40 -15.36 -11.92
N ALA A 182 -15.71 -15.57 -11.89
CA ALA A 182 -16.35 -16.46 -10.93
C ALA A 182 -16.60 -17.80 -11.58
N ILE A 183 -16.10 -18.89 -10.98
CA ILE A 183 -16.27 -20.24 -11.49
C ILE A 183 -17.13 -21.04 -10.51
N SER A 184 -18.29 -21.49 -10.99
CA SER A 184 -19.33 -22.14 -10.21
C SER A 184 -19.65 -23.52 -10.80
N PRO A 185 -19.13 -24.61 -10.21
CA PRO A 185 -19.64 -25.95 -10.48
C PRO A 185 -21.10 -26.05 -10.03
N LYS A 186 -21.93 -26.82 -10.74
CA LYS A 186 -23.36 -27.03 -10.43
C LYS A 186 -23.58 -27.49 -8.98
N ASP A 187 -22.73 -28.39 -8.50
CA ASP A 187 -22.81 -29.01 -7.17
C ASP A 187 -21.62 -28.63 -6.28
N GLY A 188 -21.08 -27.42 -6.43
CA GLY A 188 -19.87 -26.98 -5.74
C GLY A 188 -19.89 -25.53 -5.27
N LYS A 189 -18.84 -25.14 -4.57
CA LYS A 189 -18.64 -23.74 -4.15
C LYS A 189 -18.11 -22.92 -5.32
N THR A 190 -18.68 -21.74 -5.51
CA THR A 190 -18.13 -20.72 -6.41
C THR A 190 -16.78 -20.24 -5.90
N ARG A 191 -15.77 -20.22 -6.77
CA ARG A 191 -14.46 -19.62 -6.51
C ARG A 191 -14.25 -18.45 -7.45
N GLU A 192 -13.68 -17.35 -6.95
CA GLU A 192 -13.37 -16.18 -7.75
C GLU A 192 -11.86 -16.11 -8.03
N TYR A 193 -11.52 -15.72 -9.25
CA TYR A 193 -10.15 -15.62 -9.75
C TYR A 193 -9.90 -14.24 -10.31
N VAL A 194 -8.64 -13.84 -10.31
CA VAL A 194 -8.22 -12.49 -10.69
C VAL A 194 -8.21 -12.35 -12.20
N LEU A 195 -8.81 -11.28 -12.72
CA LEU A 195 -8.82 -10.93 -14.14
C LEU A 195 -7.86 -9.75 -14.38
N MET A 196 -6.96 -9.88 -15.34
CA MET A 196 -6.09 -8.79 -15.81
C MET A 196 -6.22 -8.64 -17.32
N GLU A 197 -6.20 -7.39 -17.81
CA GLU A 197 -6.09 -7.10 -19.24
C GLU A 197 -4.64 -6.79 -19.59
N GLU A 198 -4.04 -7.62 -20.45
CA GLU A 198 -2.67 -7.48 -20.92
C GLU A 198 -2.65 -7.67 -22.44
N ASP A 199 -2.03 -6.73 -23.15
CA ASP A 199 -1.95 -6.74 -24.62
C ASP A 199 -3.31 -6.93 -25.33
N GLY A 200 -4.39 -6.41 -24.73
CA GLY A 200 -5.77 -6.51 -25.24
C GLY A 200 -6.44 -7.88 -25.03
N LYS A 201 -5.79 -8.80 -24.31
CA LYS A 201 -6.33 -10.08 -23.91
C LYS A 201 -6.64 -10.09 -22.41
N MET A 202 -7.72 -10.79 -22.04
CA MET A 202 -8.09 -10.96 -20.64
C MET A 202 -7.48 -12.27 -20.11
N ASN A 203 -6.53 -12.15 -19.19
CA ASN A 203 -5.82 -13.25 -18.57
C ASN A 203 -6.36 -13.49 -17.15
N VAL A 204 -6.44 -14.76 -16.75
CA VAL A 204 -6.97 -15.20 -15.46
C VAL A 204 -5.83 -15.75 -14.60
N TYR A 205 -5.77 -15.36 -13.34
CA TYR A 205 -4.68 -15.66 -12.41
C TYR A 205 -5.21 -16.19 -11.07
N VAL A 206 -4.39 -17.01 -10.39
CA VAL A 206 -4.62 -17.36 -8.98
C VAL A 206 -4.48 -16.10 -8.13
N GLU A 207 -5.41 -15.91 -7.18
CA GLU A 207 -5.30 -14.84 -6.20
C GLU A 207 -4.12 -15.12 -5.27
N ARG A 208 -3.09 -14.27 -5.33
CA ARG A 208 -1.95 -14.33 -4.40
C ARG A 208 -1.77 -12.97 -3.74
N SER A 209 -1.77 -12.97 -2.41
CA SER A 209 -1.46 -11.80 -1.59
C SER A 209 0.03 -11.50 -1.68
N VAL A 210 0.47 -10.79 -2.72
CA VAL A 210 1.88 -10.42 -2.86
C VAL A 210 2.17 -9.22 -1.96
N ILE A 211 2.96 -9.41 -0.90
CA ILE A 211 3.63 -8.31 -0.21
C ILE A 211 4.89 -8.04 -1.00
N GLU A 212 4.85 -6.99 -1.79
CA GLU A 212 5.95 -6.67 -2.68
C GLU A 212 6.54 -5.34 -2.17
N ILE A 213 7.88 -5.23 -2.07
CA ILE A 213 8.60 -3.98 -1.75
C ILE A 213 9.73 -3.78 -2.78
N LEU A 214 9.58 -2.70 -3.55
CA LEU A 214 10.37 -2.15 -4.65
C LEU A 214 10.14 -2.65 -6.10
N GLY A 215 9.06 -3.31 -6.54
CA GLY A 215 8.05 -4.13 -5.86
C GLY A 215 6.97 -3.45 -5.01
N VAL A 216 6.97 -2.15 -4.73
CA VAL A 216 6.24 -1.65 -3.53
C VAL A 216 4.72 -1.66 -3.66
N GLY A 217 4.05 -2.55 -2.93
CA GLY A 217 2.65 -2.41 -2.54
C GLY A 217 2.49 -1.16 -1.67
N LEU A 218 2.04 -0.07 -2.30
CA LEU A 218 1.67 1.18 -1.67
C LEU A 218 0.47 0.96 -0.74
N THR A 219 0.74 0.47 0.46
CA THR A 219 -0.23 0.35 1.55
C THR A 219 -0.04 1.50 2.55
N TRP A 220 -0.74 1.43 3.69
CA TRP A 220 -0.88 2.42 4.77
C TRP A 220 0.36 3.27 5.13
N PHE A 221 1.58 2.80 4.86
CA PHE A 221 2.84 3.55 5.00
C PHE A 221 2.87 4.86 4.22
N TRP A 222 2.35 4.90 2.99
CA TRP A 222 2.33 6.14 2.20
C TRP A 222 1.24 7.11 2.63
N TRP A 223 0.09 6.58 3.10
CA TRP A 223 -0.92 7.40 3.78
C TRP A 223 -0.36 7.97 5.08
N TYR A 224 0.39 7.18 5.85
CA TYR A 224 1.09 7.63 7.05
C TYR A 224 2.13 8.71 6.73
N LEU A 225 2.94 8.55 5.68
CA LEU A 225 3.93 9.53 5.26
C LEU A 225 3.25 10.86 4.85
N ILE A 226 2.14 10.77 4.09
CA ILE A 226 1.30 11.92 3.73
C ILE A 226 0.67 12.55 4.98
N CYS A 227 0.12 11.76 5.90
CA CYS A 227 -0.47 12.26 7.15
C CYS A 227 0.58 12.93 8.03
N VAL A 228 1.80 12.39 8.14
CA VAL A 228 2.90 12.99 8.92
C VAL A 228 3.27 14.35 8.34
N PHE A 229 3.37 14.48 7.02
CA PHE A 229 3.65 15.78 6.38
C PHE A 229 2.44 16.74 6.44
N ALA A 230 1.21 16.24 6.31
CA ALA A 230 -0.02 17.04 6.32
C ALA A 230 -0.39 17.54 7.72
N ILE A 231 -0.15 16.76 8.77
CA ILE A 231 -0.41 17.11 10.18
C ILE A 231 0.69 18.02 10.74
N SER A 232 1.92 17.92 10.22
CA SER A 232 3.05 18.78 10.60
C SER A 232 2.81 20.28 10.29
N ILE A 233 2.04 20.58 9.25
CA ILE A 233 1.75 21.97 8.83
C ILE A 233 0.83 22.71 9.84
N PRO A 234 -0.34 22.19 10.24
CA PRO A 234 -1.20 22.82 11.24
C PRO A 234 -0.62 22.78 12.66
N ILE A 235 0.11 21.73 13.06
CA ILE A 235 0.73 21.65 14.39
C ILE A 235 1.81 22.73 14.58
N ASN A 236 2.64 23.00 13.56
CA ASN A 236 3.59 24.12 13.61
C ASN A 236 2.93 25.51 13.65
N LYS A 237 1.65 25.60 13.25
CA LYS A 237 0.85 26.82 13.31
C LYS A 237 0.21 27.01 14.70
N LEU A 238 -0.17 25.92 15.36
CA LEU A 238 -0.69 25.91 16.73
C LEU A 238 0.43 26.09 17.79
N LEU A 239 1.58 25.43 17.59
CA LEU A 239 2.76 25.58 18.46
C LEU A 239 3.51 26.90 18.28
N LYS A 240 3.10 27.76 17.33
CA LYS A 240 3.62 29.13 17.24
C LYS A 240 3.15 30.05 18.38
N ASN A 241 2.25 29.56 19.25
CA ASN A 241 1.78 30.25 20.44
C ASN A 241 2.43 29.76 21.75
N TYR A 242 3.51 28.98 21.69
CA TYR A 242 4.39 28.70 22.83
C TYR A 242 5.86 28.86 22.46
#